data_AF-A0A7Y8M8A5-F1
#
_entry.id   AF-A0A7Y8M8A5-F1
#
_cell.length_a   1.000
_cell.length_b   1.000
_cell.length_c   1.000
_cell.angle_alpha   90.00
_cell.angle_beta   90.00
_cell.angle_gamma   90.00
#
_symmetry.space_group_name_H-M   'P 1'
#
loop_
_entity.id
_entity.type
_entity.pdbx_description
1 polymer ?
#
loop_
_entity_poly.entity_id
_entity_poly.type
_entity_poly.pdbx_seq_one_letter_code
_entity_poly.pdbx_strand_id
1 'polypeptide(L)'
;MELDNGTAVSISLVEDNSGKDKVAFTLSTGECDLKLSPHQARVLATELIMAVNRAEVRGNLRRSQNLSRNVDSGRSMFQQAFAK
;
A
#
# COMPACT_ATOMS: atom_id res chain seq x y z
N MET A 1 -1.22 -13.02 3.75
CA MET A 1 0.03 -13.43 3.08
C MET A 1 0.79 -12.15 2.81
N GLU A 2 1.73 -11.83 3.68
CA GLU A 2 2.64 -10.68 3.54
C GLU A 2 3.79 -11.18 2.67
N LEU A 3 4.21 -10.44 1.64
CA LEU A 3 5.41 -10.80 0.91
C LEU A 3 6.59 -10.53 1.85
N ASP A 4 7.31 -11.57 2.25
CA ASP A 4 8.56 -11.40 2.99
C ASP A 4 9.55 -10.56 2.18
N ASN A 5 10.45 -9.86 2.86
CA ASN A 5 11.45 -8.96 2.27
C ASN A 5 12.41 -9.65 1.26
N GLY A 6 12.28 -10.96 1.03
CA GLY A 6 13.00 -11.75 0.02
C GLY A 6 12.16 -12.22 -1.18
N THR A 7 10.83 -12.02 -1.18
CA THR A 7 9.98 -12.37 -2.33
C THR A 7 10.12 -11.31 -3.43
N ALA A 8 11.03 -11.56 -4.37
CA ALA A 8 11.15 -10.76 -5.58
C ALA A 8 9.93 -10.97 -6.49
N VAL A 9 9.28 -9.87 -6.88
CA VAL A 9 8.33 -9.82 -8.00
C VAL A 9 9.11 -9.43 -9.25
N SER A 10 9.05 -10.26 -10.28
CA SER A 10 9.60 -9.93 -11.60
C SER A 10 8.47 -9.47 -12.52
N ILE A 11 8.71 -8.40 -13.28
CA ILE A 11 7.79 -7.89 -14.29
C ILE A 11 8.54 -7.75 -15.60
N SER A 12 8.02 -8.36 -16.66
CA SER A 12 8.63 -8.29 -17.99
C SER A 12 7.59 -8.16 -19.09
N LEU A 13 7.96 -7.49 -20.18
CA LEU A 13 7.19 -7.52 -21.43
C LEU A 13 7.56 -8.80 -22.20
N VAL A 14 6.55 -9.57 -22.58
CA VAL A 14 6.70 -10.80 -23.35
C VAL A 14 5.71 -10.82 -24.50
N GLU A 15 5.96 -11.64 -25.51
CA GLU A 15 5.05 -11.84 -26.63
C GLU A 15 4.29 -13.16 -26.44
N ASP A 16 2.99 -13.18 -26.79
CA ASP A 16 2.21 -14.42 -26.83
C ASP A 16 2.34 -15.16 -28.17
N ASN A 17 1.78 -16.37 -28.27
CA ASN A 17 1.86 -17.20 -29.48
C ASN A 17 1.18 -16.57 -30.72
N SER A 18 0.43 -15.48 -30.54
CA SER A 18 -0.22 -14.72 -31.61
C SER A 18 0.54 -13.45 -31.99
N GLY A 19 1.73 -13.22 -31.43
CA GLY A 19 2.53 -12.03 -31.68
C GLY A 19 2.07 -10.80 -30.88
N LYS A 20 1.27 -10.97 -29.83
CA LYS A 20 0.74 -9.85 -29.04
C LYS A 20 1.50 -9.67 -27.74
N ASP A 21 1.79 -8.41 -27.44
CA ASP A 21 2.39 -8.01 -26.16
C ASP A 21 1.54 -8.44 -24.96
N LYS A 22 2.24 -8.99 -23.96
CA LYS A 22 1.73 -9.31 -22.63
C LYS A 22 2.72 -8.81 -21.58
N VAL A 23 2.21 -8.40 -20.44
CA VAL A 23 3.01 -8.12 -19.25
C VAL A 23 2.96 -9.35 -18.36
N ALA A 24 4.10 -10.02 -18.20
CA ALA A 24 4.25 -11.16 -17.30
C ALA A 24 4.64 -10.66 -15.90
N PHE A 25 3.92 -11.14 -14.89
CA PHE A 25 4.22 -10.95 -13.47
C PHE A 25 4.55 -12.31 -12.88
N THR A 26 5.74 -12.45 -12.30
CA THR A 26 6.19 -13.70 -11.68
C THR A 26 6.59 -13.46 -10.24
N LEU A 27 6.02 -14.24 -9.33
CA LEU A 27 6.41 -14.28 -7.92
C LEU A 27 7.44 -15.38 -7.70
N SER A 28 8.57 -15.04 -7.08
CA SER A 28 9.66 -16.01 -6.83
C SER A 28 9.30 -17.11 -5.82
N THR A 29 8.35 -16.88 -4.92
CA THR A 29 8.05 -17.80 -3.79
C THR A 29 6.77 -18.63 -3.98
N GLY A 30 6.18 -18.62 -5.17
CA GLY A 30 5.03 -19.45 -5.51
C GLY A 30 4.80 -19.35 -7.00
N GLU A 31 4.45 -20.44 -7.66
CA GLU A 31 4.27 -20.60 -9.11
C GLU A 31 3.10 -19.74 -9.68
N CYS A 32 3.06 -18.46 -9.35
CA CYS A 32 2.12 -17.50 -9.87
C CYS A 32 2.83 -16.77 -11.01
N ASP A 33 2.55 -17.24 -12.23
CA ASP A 33 2.87 -16.53 -13.46
C ASP A 33 1.57 -15.95 -14.04
N LEU A 34 1.45 -14.63 -14.01
CA LEU A 34 0.29 -13.91 -14.47
C LEU A 34 0.64 -13.13 -15.74
N LYS A 35 0.07 -13.54 -16.87
CA LYS A 35 0.25 -12.84 -18.17
C LYS A 35 -0.96 -11.97 -18.45
N LEU A 36 -0.76 -10.66 -18.39
CA LEU A 36 -1.80 -9.66 -18.59
C LEU A 36 -1.68 -9.00 -19.96
N SER A 37 -2.81 -8.61 -20.55
CA SER A 37 -2.76 -7.61 -21.62
C SER A 37 -2.24 -6.26 -21.09
N PRO A 38 -1.69 -5.38 -21.95
CA PRO A 38 -1.23 -4.06 -21.52
C PRO A 38 -2.32 -3.23 -20.81
N HIS A 39 -3.59 -3.38 -21.24
CA HIS A 39 -4.71 -2.71 -20.59
C HIS A 39 -4.95 -3.24 -19.17
N GLN A 40 -5.00 -4.56 -18.98
CA GLN A 40 -5.18 -5.17 -17.66
C GLN A 40 -4.03 -4.83 -16.71
N ALA A 41 -2.78 -4.86 -17.20
CA ALA A 41 -1.62 -4.47 -16.42
C ALA A 41 -1.70 -3.01 -15.95
N ARG A 42 -2.18 -2.10 -16.81
CA ARG A 42 -2.40 -0.69 -16.44
C ARG A 42 -3.47 -0.51 -15.37
N VAL A 43 -4.58 -1.24 -15.47
CA VAL A 43 -5.64 -1.23 -14.46
C VAL A 43 -5.08 -1.74 -13.12
N LEU A 44 -4.39 -2.89 -13.13
CA LEU A 44 -3.77 -3.45 -11.94
C LEU A 44 -2.78 -2.48 -11.28
N ALA A 45 -1.90 -1.86 -12.06
CA ALA A 45 -0.93 -0.88 -11.56
C ALA A 45 -1.63 0.31 -10.88
N THR A 46 -2.72 0.80 -11.49
CA THR A 46 -3.51 1.89 -10.92
C THR A 46 -4.13 1.49 -9.58
N GLU A 47 -4.73 0.31 -9.50
CA GLU A 47 -5.32 -0.20 -8.24
C GLU A 47 -4.26 -0.39 -7.15
N LEU A 48 -3.07 -0.89 -7.49
CA LEU A 48 -1.96 -1.02 -6.54
C LEU A 48 -1.54 0.34 -5.97
N ILE A 49 -1.34 1.34 -6.84
CA ILE A 49 -1.00 2.71 -6.42
C ILE A 49 -2.11 3.28 -5.51
N MET A 50 -3.38 3.10 -5.89
CA MET A 50 -4.50 3.58 -5.08
C MET A 50 -4.57 2.90 -3.71
N ALA A 51 -4.32 1.60 -3.64
CA ALA A 51 -4.29 0.86 -2.39
C ALA A 51 -3.16 1.36 -1.47
N VAL A 52 -1.97 1.61 -2.02
CA VAL A 52 -0.82 2.20 -1.28
C VAL A 52 -1.20 3.58 -0.75
N ASN A 53 -1.71 4.47 -1.61
CA ASN A 53 -2.11 5.82 -1.19
C ASN A 53 -3.16 5.78 -0.07
N ARG A 54 -4.14 4.87 -0.14
CA ARG A 54 -5.14 4.69 0.92
C ARG A 54 -4.50 4.23 2.23
N ALA A 55 -3.53 3.32 2.18
CA ALA A 55 -2.83 2.83 3.37
C ALA A 55 -2.01 3.93 4.05
N GLU A 56 -1.32 4.77 3.27
CA GLU A 56 -0.56 5.91 3.76
C GLU A 56 -1.45 6.98 4.40
N VAL A 57 -2.54 7.36 3.73
CA VAL A 57 -3.53 8.31 4.27
C VAL A 57 -4.09 7.78 5.59
N ARG A 58 -4.44 6.49 5.67
CA ARG A 58 -4.91 5.87 6.91
C ARG A 58 -3.85 5.94 8.02
N GLY A 59 -2.58 5.72 7.69
CA GLY A 59 -1.46 5.88 8.62
C GLY A 59 -1.33 7.32 9.13
N ASN A 60 -1.42 8.29 8.24
CA ASN A 60 -1.32 9.72 8.58
C ASN A 60 -2.47 10.19 9.46
N LEU A 61 -3.70 9.77 9.15
CA LEU A 61 -4.88 10.07 9.97
C LEU A 61 -4.77 9.50 11.38
N ARG A 62 -4.27 8.25 11.52
CA ARG A 62 -4.01 7.64 12.83
C ARG A 62 -2.96 8.42 13.63
N ARG A 63 -1.87 8.88 13.00
CA ARG A 63 -0.87 9.71 13.68
C ARG A 63 -1.45 11.06 14.12
N SER A 64 -2.26 11.69 13.27
CA SER A 64 -2.93 12.97 13.57
C SER A 64 -3.91 12.86 14.75
N GLN A 65 -4.72 11.80 14.83
CA GLN A 65 -5.61 11.56 15.98
C GLN A 65 -4.86 11.37 17.30
N ASN A 66 -3.66 10.76 17.29
CA ASN A 66 -2.85 10.59 18.50
C ASN A 66 -2.18 11.91 18.95
N LEU A 67 -1.98 12.87 18.03
CA LEU A 67 -1.50 14.22 18.36
C LEU A 67 -2.60 15.05 19.03
N SER A 68 -3.84 15.02 18.53
CA SER A 68 -4.94 15.77 19.16
C SER A 68 -5.28 15.25 20.57
N ARG A 69 -5.25 13.93 20.79
CA ARG A 69 -5.53 13.31 22.10
C ARG A 69 -4.50 13.66 23.20
N ASN A 70 -3.25 13.92 22.82
CA ASN A 70 -2.21 14.34 23.76
C ASN A 70 -2.35 15.82 24.18
N VAL A 71 -2.89 16.68 23.32
CA VAL A 71 -3.14 18.09 23.65
C VAL A 71 -4.27 18.21 24.70
N ASP A 72 -5.28 17.33 24.64
CA ASP A 72 -6.38 17.32 25.62
C ASP A 72 -5.94 16.78 26.99
N SER A 73 -4.97 15.86 27.03
CA SER A 73 -4.40 15.36 28.29
C SER A 73 -3.51 16.39 28.99
N GLY A 74 -2.80 17.23 28.22
CA GLY A 74 -2.03 18.35 28.78
C GLY A 74 -2.94 19.44 29.36
N ARG A 75 -4.02 19.81 28.66
CA ARG A 75 -4.96 20.85 29.14
C ARG A 75 -5.76 20.46 30.37
N SER A 76 -6.08 19.17 30.56
CA SER A 76 -6.78 18.69 31.75
C SER A 76 -5.92 18.84 33.02
N MET A 77 -4.60 18.65 32.92
CA MET A 77 -3.69 18.76 34.06
C MET A 77 -3.49 20.23 34.52
N PHE A 78 -3.54 21.19 33.60
CA PHE A 78 -3.42 22.61 33.95
C PHE A 78 -4.67 23.19 34.64
N GLN A 79 -5.85 22.58 34.51
CA GLN A 79 -7.05 23.07 35.19
C GLN A 79 -7.18 22.59 36.65
N GLN A 80 -6.51 21.49 37.03
CA GLN A 80 -6.48 21.04 38.43
C GLN A 80 -5.50 21.84 39.31
N ALA A 81 -4.54 22.57 38.72
CA ALA A 81 -3.56 23.36 39.46
C ALA A 81 -4.07 24.73 39.97
N PHE A 82 -5.25 25.18 39.52
CA PHE A 82 -5.81 26.50 39.86
C PHE A 82 -7.18 26.46 40.55
N ALA A 83 -7.69 25.26 40.87
CA ALA A 83 -8.87 25.12 41.70
C ALA A 83 -8.46 24.98 43.17
N LYS A 84 -8.29 26.11 43.85
CA LYS A 84 -8.17 26.20 45.31
C LYS A 84 -8.98 27.37 45.82
#